data_AF-A0A0M2GGF5-F1
#
_entry.id   AF-A0A0M2GGF5-F1
#
_cell.length_a   1.000
_cell.length_b   1.000
_cell.length_c   1.000
_cell.angle_alpha   90.00
_cell.angle_beta   90.00
_cell.angle_gamma   90.00
#
_symmetry.space_group_name_H-M   'P 1'
#
loop_
_entity.id
_entity.type
_entity.pdbx_description
1 polymer ?
#
loop_
_entity_poly.entity_id
_entity_poly.type
_entity_poly.pdbx_seq_one_letter_code
_entity_poly.pdbx_strand_id
1 'polypeptide(L)'
;MSGTGKARKSKDNTDLPLTKQLSRGELTQAIPDAEDLVPGYLPGSLHKSMPGEPDDCAPLDTPAPAGWQRAGSGDYDYQGSTVSRGIDLDVCQFDNVAHAKAAYDQWPDTDGTAPLETGRVGEESVYLAHSGSSGTVYGYSRSGTVIARVRVEDAGADPTDAHDVLAATIKRLQQVQAGQRATATAPEIAAMEQTQR
;
A
#
# COMPACT_ATOMS: atom_id res chain seq x y z
N MET A 1 -16.71 -27.27 -34.59
CA MET A 1 -17.47 -27.03 -33.35
C MET A 1 -16.70 -26.02 -32.51
N SER A 2 -17.11 -24.75 -32.61
CA SER A 2 -16.46 -23.63 -31.91
C SER A 2 -17.04 -23.53 -30.49
N GLY A 3 -16.22 -23.86 -29.48
CA GLY A 3 -16.54 -23.65 -28.08
C GLY A 3 -15.98 -22.31 -27.62
N THR A 4 -16.85 -21.31 -27.50
CA THR A 4 -16.58 -19.99 -26.92
C THR A 4 -16.35 -20.12 -25.42
N GLY A 5 -15.09 -20.24 -25.00
CA GLY A 5 -14.67 -20.05 -23.62
C GLY A 5 -14.69 -18.56 -23.28
N LYS A 6 -15.80 -18.05 -22.73
CA LYS A 6 -15.81 -16.73 -22.08
C LYS A 6 -14.83 -16.77 -20.90
N ALA A 7 -13.68 -16.12 -21.06
CA ALA A 7 -12.81 -15.79 -19.94
C ALA A 7 -13.63 -14.97 -18.93
N ARG A 8 -13.91 -15.56 -17.76
CA ARG A 8 -14.38 -14.80 -16.61
C ARG A 8 -13.24 -13.85 -16.26
N LYS A 9 -13.45 -12.55 -16.50
CA LYS A 9 -12.66 -11.48 -15.88
C LYS A 9 -12.60 -11.80 -14.39
N SER A 10 -11.42 -12.16 -13.90
CA SER A 10 -11.14 -12.21 -12.46
C SER A 10 -11.63 -10.88 -11.90
N LYS A 11 -12.61 -10.90 -10.98
CA LYS A 11 -12.92 -9.74 -10.17
C LYS A 11 -11.60 -9.36 -9.50
N ASP A 12 -11.18 -8.13 -9.70
CA ASP A 12 -9.99 -7.63 -9.03
C ASP A 12 -10.30 -7.69 -7.52
N ASN A 13 -9.61 -8.58 -6.79
CA ASN A 13 -9.92 -8.86 -5.39
C ASN A 13 -9.53 -7.71 -4.45
N THR A 14 -8.97 -6.62 -5.01
CA THR A 14 -8.62 -5.37 -4.33
C THR A 14 -9.80 -4.63 -3.71
N ASP A 15 -11.05 -5.00 -4.05
CA ASP A 15 -12.28 -4.43 -3.45
C ASP A 15 -12.68 -5.06 -2.10
N LEU A 16 -11.95 -6.05 -1.56
CA LEU A 16 -12.30 -6.65 -0.27
C LEU A 16 -11.78 -5.80 0.91
N PRO A 17 -12.65 -5.27 1.80
CA PRO A 17 -12.20 -4.42 2.89
C PRO A 17 -11.36 -5.20 3.92
N LEU A 18 -10.33 -4.56 4.46
CA LEU A 18 -9.53 -5.10 5.56
C LEU A 18 -10.24 -4.86 6.90
N THR A 19 -10.85 -5.90 7.45
CA THR A 19 -11.67 -5.83 8.67
C THR A 19 -11.05 -6.56 9.86
N LYS A 20 -10.06 -7.43 9.65
CA LYS A 20 -9.36 -8.15 10.72
C LYS A 20 -8.16 -7.38 11.21
N GLN A 21 -7.97 -7.39 12.54
CA GLN A 21 -6.70 -7.00 13.15
C GLN A 21 -5.62 -8.00 12.78
N LEU A 22 -4.59 -7.53 12.08
CA LEU A 22 -3.44 -8.33 11.68
C LEU A 22 -2.39 -8.28 12.80
N SER A 23 -1.72 -9.40 12.98
CA SER A 23 -0.55 -9.49 13.84
C SER A 23 0.65 -8.76 13.20
N ARG A 24 1.69 -8.54 14.01
CA ARG A 24 2.93 -7.93 13.51
C ARG A 24 3.54 -8.72 12.35
N GLY A 25 3.61 -10.05 12.47
CA GLY A 25 4.16 -10.91 11.41
C GLY A 25 3.33 -10.88 10.13
N GLU A 26 2.01 -10.79 10.25
CA GLU A 26 1.08 -10.68 9.13
C GLU A 26 1.23 -9.34 8.38
N LEU A 27 1.38 -8.22 9.12
CA LEU A 27 1.69 -6.91 8.52
C LEU A 27 3.06 -6.91 7.85
N THR A 28 4.10 -7.45 8.50
CA THR A 28 5.44 -7.56 7.90
C THR A 28 5.44 -8.36 6.59
N GLN A 29 4.67 -9.47 6.54
CA GLN A 29 4.53 -10.25 5.31
C GLN A 29 3.82 -9.48 4.21
N ALA A 30 2.88 -8.61 4.58
CA ALA A 30 2.12 -7.84 3.62
C ALA A 30 2.89 -6.68 2.99
N ILE A 31 3.97 -6.21 3.62
CA ILE A 31 4.91 -5.26 3.01
C ILE A 31 5.64 -5.96 1.84
N PRO A 32 5.56 -5.40 0.62
CA PRO A 32 6.21 -5.97 -0.55
C PRO A 32 7.73 -6.11 -0.39
N ASP A 33 8.33 -7.15 -0.98
CA ASP A 33 9.78 -7.20 -1.16
C ASP A 33 10.17 -6.29 -2.33
N ALA A 34 11.40 -5.77 -2.34
CA ALA A 34 11.84 -4.84 -3.39
C ALA A 34 11.74 -5.44 -4.81
N GLU A 35 12.04 -6.74 -4.93
CA GLU A 35 11.94 -7.51 -6.16
C GLU A 35 10.51 -7.66 -6.69
N ASP A 36 9.49 -7.39 -5.85
CA ASP A 36 8.08 -7.51 -6.19
C ASP A 36 7.39 -6.18 -6.53
N LEU A 37 8.10 -5.04 -6.41
CA LEU A 37 7.51 -3.70 -6.53
C LEU A 37 7.65 -3.11 -7.93
N VAL A 38 8.86 -2.65 -8.26
CA VAL A 38 9.18 -1.97 -9.52
C VAL A 38 10.62 -2.31 -9.88
N PRO A 39 10.90 -2.70 -11.15
CA PRO A 39 12.28 -2.97 -11.57
C PRO A 39 13.22 -1.79 -11.28
N GLY A 40 14.32 -2.08 -10.60
CA GLY A 40 15.35 -1.09 -10.28
C GLY A 40 15.38 -0.66 -8.82
N TYR A 41 14.39 -0.99 -7.99
CA TYR A 41 14.47 -0.75 -6.54
C TYR A 41 15.09 -1.93 -5.79
N LEU A 42 15.84 -1.63 -4.74
CA LEU A 42 16.44 -2.56 -3.80
C LEU A 42 15.93 -2.28 -2.38
N PRO A 43 15.98 -3.25 -1.46
CA PRO A 43 15.62 -3.01 -0.06
C PRO A 43 16.50 -1.90 0.53
N GLY A 44 15.87 -0.87 1.09
CA GLY A 44 16.55 0.18 1.84
C GLY A 44 16.98 -0.29 3.23
N SER A 45 17.65 0.60 3.97
CA SER A 45 18.21 0.28 5.30
C SER A 45 17.14 -0.04 6.36
N LEU A 46 15.92 0.47 6.18
CA LEU A 46 14.79 0.25 7.10
C LEU A 46 13.71 -0.65 6.51
N HIS A 47 14.08 -1.47 5.52
CA HIS A 47 13.16 -2.36 4.82
C HIS A 47 12.39 -3.29 5.78
N LYS A 48 11.06 -3.30 5.67
CA LYS A 48 10.12 -4.10 6.48
C LYS A 48 10.26 -3.85 7.99
N SER A 49 10.27 -2.58 8.36
CA SER A 49 10.21 -2.15 9.75
C SER A 49 8.77 -2.20 10.29
N MET A 50 8.65 -2.28 11.62
CA MET A 50 7.36 -2.29 12.32
C MET A 50 7.41 -1.21 13.39
N PRO A 51 7.09 0.03 13.01
CA PRO A 51 7.10 1.16 13.92
C PRO A 51 6.19 0.89 15.12
N GLY A 52 6.67 1.29 16.29
CA GLY A 52 6.10 0.90 17.57
C GLY A 52 5.23 1.98 18.20
N GLU A 53 5.20 3.18 17.62
CA GLU A 53 4.59 4.35 18.22
C GLU A 53 3.39 4.82 17.40
N PRO A 54 2.28 5.23 18.04
CA PRO A 54 1.10 5.73 17.32
C PRO A 54 1.38 6.95 16.43
N ASP A 55 2.39 7.73 16.80
CA ASP A 55 2.79 8.96 16.10
C ASP A 55 3.37 8.65 14.70
N ASP A 56 3.83 7.42 14.46
CA ASP A 56 4.25 6.93 13.14
C ASP A 56 3.10 6.94 12.11
N CYS A 57 1.86 7.01 12.59
CA CYS A 57 0.65 7.04 11.77
C CYS A 57 -0.08 8.40 11.83
N ALA A 58 0.52 9.41 12.44
CA ALA A 58 0.00 10.77 12.50
C ALA A 58 0.66 11.65 11.41
N PRO A 59 -0.05 12.66 10.87
CA PRO A 59 0.62 13.80 10.24
C PRO A 59 1.65 14.44 11.18
N LEU A 60 2.70 15.05 10.63
CA LEU A 60 3.75 15.71 11.43
C LEU A 60 3.13 16.72 12.42
N ASP A 61 3.62 16.75 13.65
CA ASP A 61 3.17 17.65 14.72
C ASP A 61 1.69 17.53 15.12
N THR A 62 1.03 16.43 14.76
CA THR A 62 -0.34 16.13 15.21
C THR A 62 -0.35 14.98 16.24
N PRO A 63 -1.33 14.94 17.15
CA PRO A 63 -1.45 13.82 18.08
C PRO A 63 -1.70 12.50 17.36
N ALA A 64 -1.24 11.41 17.97
CA ALA A 64 -1.62 10.05 17.64
C ALA A 64 -3.11 9.90 17.24
N PRO A 65 -3.41 9.30 16.07
CA PRO A 65 -4.78 9.14 15.64
C PRO A 65 -5.53 8.15 16.54
N ALA A 66 -6.78 8.49 16.85
CA ALA A 66 -7.64 7.65 17.68
C ALA A 66 -7.77 6.24 17.10
N GLY A 67 -7.80 5.23 17.97
CA GLY A 67 -8.00 3.84 17.56
C GLY A 67 -6.81 3.16 16.90
N TRP A 68 -5.65 3.83 16.77
CA TRP A 68 -4.42 3.21 16.28
C TRP A 68 -4.11 1.91 17.02
N GLN A 69 -3.68 0.90 16.28
CA GLN A 69 -3.28 -0.40 16.82
C GLN A 69 -1.82 -0.71 16.52
N ARG A 70 -1.42 -0.62 15.24
CA ARG A 70 -0.11 -1.05 14.74
C ARG A 70 0.24 -0.35 13.44
N ALA A 71 1.54 -0.26 13.18
CA ALA A 71 2.09 0.20 11.91
C ALA A 71 3.06 -0.83 11.32
N GLY A 72 3.23 -0.82 10.00
CA GLY A 72 4.31 -1.48 9.28
C GLY A 72 4.83 -0.57 8.18
N SER A 73 6.10 -0.66 7.86
CA SER A 73 6.75 0.24 6.90
C SER A 73 7.71 -0.49 5.97
N GLY A 74 7.83 0.03 4.75
CA GLY A 74 8.76 -0.41 3.73
C GLY A 74 9.63 0.77 3.27
N ASP A 75 10.92 0.50 3.10
CA ASP A 75 11.92 1.46 2.62
C ASP A 75 12.66 0.80 1.46
N TYR A 76 12.80 1.51 0.35
CA TYR A 76 13.36 1.00 -0.90
C TYR A 76 14.18 2.06 -1.62
N ASP A 77 15.41 1.71 -1.99
CA ASP A 77 16.35 2.59 -2.68
C ASP A 77 16.43 2.25 -4.17
N TYR A 78 16.40 3.26 -5.05
CA TYR A 78 16.61 3.04 -6.48
C TYR A 78 18.08 2.75 -6.81
N GLN A 79 18.32 1.62 -7.47
CA GLN A 79 19.64 1.15 -7.86
C GLN A 79 20.30 2.09 -8.87
N GLY A 80 21.54 2.50 -8.57
CA GLY A 80 22.34 3.33 -9.47
C GLY A 80 22.09 4.83 -9.35
N SER A 81 21.25 5.26 -8.40
CA SER A 81 21.08 6.68 -8.11
C SER A 81 22.21 7.25 -7.25
N THR A 82 22.72 8.43 -7.61
CA THR A 82 23.56 9.28 -6.74
C THR A 82 22.75 10.35 -6.01
N VAL A 83 21.47 10.48 -6.37
CA VAL A 83 20.47 11.37 -5.78
C VAL A 83 19.41 10.50 -5.10
N SER A 84 18.88 10.92 -3.95
CA SER A 84 17.89 10.16 -3.16
C SER A 84 16.61 9.92 -3.97
N ARG A 85 16.54 8.79 -4.70
CA ARG A 85 15.30 8.27 -5.27
C ARG A 85 14.92 7.06 -4.43
N GLY A 86 14.09 7.30 -3.43
CA GLY A 86 13.55 6.27 -2.55
C GLY A 86 12.04 6.11 -2.68
N ILE A 87 11.54 4.97 -2.22
CA ILE A 87 10.14 4.73 -1.92
C ILE A 87 10.02 4.50 -0.41
N ASP A 88 9.20 5.30 0.24
CA ASP A 88 8.75 5.07 1.62
C ASP A 88 7.30 4.58 1.57
N LEU A 89 7.00 3.46 2.23
CA LEU A 89 5.67 2.91 2.41
C LEU A 89 5.35 2.86 3.91
N ASP A 90 4.20 3.38 4.29
CA ASP A 90 3.64 3.25 5.64
C ASP A 90 2.26 2.60 5.57
N VAL A 91 2.00 1.66 6.46
CA VAL A 91 0.72 0.95 6.60
C VAL A 91 0.28 1.03 8.04
N CYS A 92 -0.90 1.59 8.29
CA CYS A 92 -1.43 1.82 9.63
C CYS A 92 -2.78 1.12 9.81
N GLN A 93 -2.90 0.37 10.91
CA GLN A 93 -4.11 -0.35 11.26
C GLN A 93 -4.80 0.27 12.47
N PHE A 94 -6.13 0.37 12.38
CA PHE A 94 -7.01 0.93 13.39
C PHE A 94 -7.98 -0.11 13.91
N ASP A 95 -8.52 0.09 15.10
CA ASP A 95 -9.53 -0.79 15.72
C ASP A 95 -10.84 -0.89 14.93
N ASN A 96 -11.21 0.17 14.19
CA ASN A 96 -12.44 0.25 13.42
C ASN A 96 -12.35 1.17 12.18
N VAL A 97 -13.34 1.06 11.29
CA VAL A 97 -13.39 1.79 10.01
C VAL A 97 -13.54 3.29 10.20
N ALA A 98 -14.27 3.74 11.23
CA ALA A 98 -14.48 5.17 11.46
C ALA A 98 -13.19 5.88 11.87
N HIS A 99 -12.37 5.24 12.71
CA HIS A 99 -11.05 5.74 13.07
C HIS A 99 -10.09 5.74 11.88
N ALA A 100 -10.07 4.66 11.08
CA ALA A 100 -9.27 4.63 9.85
C ALA A 100 -9.68 5.74 8.85
N LYS A 101 -10.98 5.99 8.69
CA LYS A 101 -11.49 7.08 7.83
C LYS A 101 -11.08 8.46 8.36
N ALA A 102 -11.24 8.69 9.66
CA ALA A 102 -10.86 9.96 10.28
C ALA A 102 -9.35 10.24 10.15
N ALA A 103 -8.51 9.22 10.25
CA ALA A 103 -7.07 9.34 10.01
C ALA A 103 -6.76 9.58 8.52
N TYR A 104 -7.39 8.81 7.62
CA TYR A 104 -7.24 8.97 6.16
C TYR A 104 -7.56 10.39 5.70
N ASP A 105 -8.62 11.01 6.23
CA ASP A 105 -9.02 12.36 5.83
C ASP A 105 -8.03 13.45 6.24
N GLN A 106 -7.09 13.15 7.14
CA GLN A 106 -6.06 14.07 7.64
C GLN A 106 -4.67 13.81 7.05
N TRP A 107 -4.48 12.67 6.38
CA TRP A 107 -3.17 12.20 5.92
C TRP A 107 -2.65 12.85 4.62
N PRO A 108 -3.50 13.08 3.61
CA PRO A 108 -3.09 13.75 2.39
C PRO A 108 -2.50 15.12 2.68
N ASP A 109 -1.21 15.29 2.34
CA ASP A 109 -0.58 16.60 2.39
C ASP A 109 -0.98 17.39 1.14
N THR A 110 -1.94 18.29 1.31
CA THR A 110 -2.46 19.13 0.23
C THR A 110 -1.63 20.39 0.02
N ASP A 111 -0.67 20.69 0.90
CA ASP A 111 0.07 21.94 0.84
C ASP A 111 1.17 21.86 -0.22
N GLY A 112 1.03 22.70 -1.26
CA GLY A 112 1.95 22.69 -2.39
C GLY A 112 1.91 21.38 -3.19
N THR A 113 0.80 20.66 -3.18
CA THR A 113 0.61 19.47 -4.04
C THR A 113 -0.51 19.67 -5.06
N ALA A 114 -0.45 18.90 -6.15
CA ALA A 114 -1.46 18.86 -7.21
C ALA A 114 -1.98 17.43 -7.37
N PRO A 115 -3.29 17.24 -7.59
CA PRO A 115 -3.85 15.91 -7.79
C PRO A 115 -3.37 15.28 -9.10
N LEU A 116 -3.17 13.97 -9.06
CA LEU A 116 -2.85 13.14 -10.22
C LEU A 116 -4.00 12.17 -10.49
N GLU A 117 -4.37 12.05 -11.77
CA GLU A 117 -5.35 11.07 -12.22
C GLU A 117 -4.70 9.69 -12.34
N THR A 118 -5.19 8.71 -11.60
CA THR A 118 -4.73 7.32 -11.67
C THR A 118 -5.80 6.36 -11.17
N GLY A 119 -5.52 5.05 -11.24
CA GLY A 119 -6.42 4.00 -10.80
C GLY A 119 -6.70 4.04 -9.29
N ARG A 120 -7.89 3.57 -8.91
CA ARG A 120 -8.26 3.45 -7.49
C ARG A 120 -7.64 2.21 -6.88
N VAL A 121 -7.03 2.34 -5.71
CA VAL A 121 -6.56 1.22 -4.89
C VAL A 121 -7.31 1.21 -3.56
N GLY A 122 -7.93 0.07 -3.22
CA GLY A 122 -8.78 -0.04 -2.04
C GLY A 122 -10.15 0.63 -2.22
N GLU A 123 -10.76 1.04 -1.11
CA GLU A 123 -12.08 1.70 -1.11
C GLU A 123 -11.97 3.18 -1.50
N GLU A 124 -10.90 3.84 -1.05
CA GLU A 124 -10.60 5.25 -1.31
C GLU A 124 -9.11 5.39 -1.59
N SER A 125 -8.75 6.21 -2.59
CA SER A 125 -7.35 6.55 -2.85
C SER A 125 -7.22 7.94 -3.46
N VAL A 126 -6.11 8.61 -3.15
CA VAL A 126 -5.73 9.90 -3.74
C VAL A 126 -4.24 9.89 -4.03
N TYR A 127 -3.85 10.53 -5.12
CA TYR A 127 -2.47 10.65 -5.56
C TYR A 127 -2.15 12.11 -5.80
N LEU A 128 -1.03 12.57 -5.24
CA LEU A 128 -0.64 13.97 -5.19
C LEU A 128 0.82 14.10 -5.64
N ALA A 129 1.11 15.01 -6.57
CA ALA A 129 2.47 15.42 -6.90
C ALA A 129 2.82 16.70 -6.16
N HIS A 130 3.99 16.79 -5.56
CA HIS A 130 4.48 18.05 -5.01
C HIS A 130 4.82 19.02 -6.15
N SER A 131 4.18 20.19 -6.15
CA SER A 131 4.42 21.26 -7.13
C SER A 131 5.72 21.99 -6.78
N GLY A 132 6.85 21.36 -7.03
CA GLY A 132 8.19 21.86 -6.70
C GLY A 132 9.30 21.03 -7.36
N SER A 133 10.56 21.40 -7.10
CA SER A 133 11.73 20.75 -7.71
C SER A 133 12.04 19.35 -7.18
N SER A 134 11.29 18.84 -6.19
CA SER A 134 11.54 17.52 -5.60
C SER A 134 11.00 16.36 -6.45
N GLY A 135 10.07 16.64 -7.37
CA GLY A 135 9.43 15.62 -8.19
C GLY A 135 8.67 14.55 -7.40
N THR A 136 8.44 14.77 -6.10
CA THR A 136 7.87 13.76 -5.19
C THR A 136 6.41 13.48 -5.52
N VAL A 137 6.04 12.20 -5.52
CA VAL A 137 4.65 11.76 -5.63
C VAL A 137 4.25 11.02 -4.36
N TYR A 138 3.07 11.36 -3.85
CA TYR A 138 2.42 10.71 -2.73
C TYR A 138 1.21 9.93 -3.23
N GLY A 139 1.04 8.71 -2.75
CA GLY A 139 -0.17 7.92 -2.89
C GLY A 139 -0.74 7.61 -1.52
N TYR A 140 -2.05 7.72 -1.37
CA TYR A 140 -2.76 7.36 -0.15
C TYR A 140 -3.90 6.42 -0.49
N SER A 141 -4.09 5.36 0.28
CA SER A 141 -5.18 4.40 0.13
C SER A 141 -5.81 4.04 1.47
N ARG A 142 -7.13 3.83 1.49
CA ARG A 142 -7.86 3.25 2.61
C ARG A 142 -8.59 1.98 2.19
N SER A 143 -8.53 0.95 3.02
CA SER A 143 -9.33 -0.27 2.90
C SER A 143 -9.74 -0.76 4.29
N GLY A 144 -11.04 -0.72 4.58
CA GLY A 144 -11.61 -1.05 5.88
C GLY A 144 -10.96 -0.28 7.03
N THR A 145 -10.25 -1.01 7.88
CA THR A 145 -9.56 -0.57 9.09
C THR A 145 -8.10 -0.18 8.85
N VAL A 146 -7.63 -0.19 7.60
CA VAL A 146 -6.24 0.08 7.24
C VAL A 146 -6.16 1.29 6.32
N ILE A 147 -5.13 2.10 6.54
CA ILE A 147 -4.65 3.13 5.61
C ILE A 147 -3.23 2.79 5.19
N ALA A 148 -2.86 3.14 3.97
CA ALA A 148 -1.50 3.02 3.45
C ALA A 148 -1.09 4.32 2.74
N ARG A 149 0.16 4.74 2.96
CA ARG A 149 0.79 5.90 2.33
C ARG A 149 2.03 5.43 1.62
N VAL A 150 2.23 5.89 0.40
CA VAL A 150 3.48 5.73 -0.34
C VAL A 150 4.00 7.10 -0.71
N ARG A 151 5.30 7.32 -0.53
CA ARG A 151 6.04 8.49 -1.00
C ARG A 151 7.11 8.00 -1.96
N VAL A 152 7.15 8.57 -3.16
CA VAL A 152 8.14 8.27 -4.20
C VAL A 152 8.91 9.55 -4.50
N GLU A 153 10.21 9.55 -4.25
CA GLU A 153 11.07 10.69 -4.55
C GLU A 153 11.45 10.72 -6.03
N ASP A 154 11.67 11.92 -6.60
CA ASP A 154 12.10 12.10 -8.00
C ASP A 154 11.23 11.37 -9.05
N ALA A 155 9.93 11.25 -8.80
CA ALA A 155 8.97 10.58 -9.67
C ALA A 155 8.49 11.45 -10.84
N GLY A 156 8.83 12.73 -10.87
CA GLY A 156 8.48 13.62 -11.99
C GLY A 156 6.97 13.78 -12.24
N ALA A 157 6.15 13.68 -11.19
CA ALA A 157 4.69 13.64 -11.25
C ALA A 157 4.08 12.39 -11.93
N ASP A 158 4.84 11.29 -12.05
CA ASP A 158 4.33 9.98 -12.46
C ASP A 158 3.82 9.18 -11.24
N PRO A 159 2.51 8.86 -11.14
CA PRO A 159 1.96 8.10 -10.02
C PRO A 159 2.15 6.59 -10.13
N THR A 160 2.78 6.07 -11.19
CA THR A 160 2.85 4.63 -11.46
C THR A 160 3.49 3.85 -10.32
N ASP A 161 4.69 4.24 -9.88
CA ASP A 161 5.41 3.56 -8.78
C ASP A 161 4.56 3.59 -7.49
N ALA A 162 3.96 4.74 -7.16
CA ALA A 162 3.12 4.87 -5.96
C ALA A 162 1.86 4.00 -6.05
N HIS A 163 1.24 3.93 -7.23
CA HIS A 163 0.05 3.13 -7.46
C HIS A 163 0.35 1.64 -7.32
N ASP A 164 1.42 1.16 -7.94
CA ASP A 164 1.77 -0.26 -7.96
C ASP A 164 2.17 -0.76 -6.56
N VAL A 165 2.92 0.04 -5.79
CA VAL A 165 3.25 -0.26 -4.40
C VAL A 165 1.99 -0.37 -3.55
N LEU A 166 1.05 0.58 -3.67
CA LEU A 166 -0.21 0.54 -2.93
C LEU A 166 -1.04 -0.69 -3.34
N ALA A 167 -1.19 -0.94 -4.64
CA ALA A 167 -1.98 -2.04 -5.16
C ALA A 167 -1.44 -3.40 -4.68
N ALA A 168 -0.11 -3.59 -4.76
CA ALA A 168 0.56 -4.76 -4.24
C ALA A 168 0.32 -4.92 -2.74
N THR A 169 0.54 -3.86 -1.96
CA THR A 169 0.40 -3.88 -0.49
C THR A 169 -1.02 -4.23 -0.06
N ILE A 170 -2.05 -3.56 -0.61
CA ILE A 170 -3.45 -3.83 -0.28
C ILE A 170 -3.85 -5.26 -0.64
N LYS A 171 -3.40 -5.75 -1.81
CA LYS A 171 -3.65 -7.14 -2.21
C LYS A 171 -3.03 -8.14 -1.24
N ARG A 172 -1.79 -7.91 -0.80
CA ARG A 172 -1.11 -8.78 0.17
C ARG A 172 -1.79 -8.77 1.53
N LEU A 173 -2.20 -7.61 2.01
CA LEU A 173 -2.97 -7.48 3.25
C LEU A 173 -4.28 -8.31 3.17
N GLN A 174 -4.96 -8.28 2.02
CA GLN A 174 -6.18 -9.06 1.80
C GLN A 174 -5.91 -10.57 1.80
N GLN A 175 -4.82 -11.00 1.16
CA GLN A 175 -4.38 -12.41 1.17
C GLN A 175 -4.11 -12.89 2.60
N VAL A 176 -3.35 -12.12 3.36
CA VAL A 176 -3.01 -12.46 4.75
C VAL A 176 -4.27 -12.50 5.63
N GLN A 177 -5.17 -11.53 5.48
CA GLN A 177 -6.49 -11.55 6.15
C GLN A 177 -7.29 -12.83 5.82
N ALA A 178 -7.18 -13.33 4.59
CA ALA A 178 -7.79 -14.58 4.14
C ALA A 178 -7.05 -15.85 4.62
N GLY A 179 -5.97 -15.71 5.39
CA GLY A 179 -5.14 -16.82 5.86
C GLY A 179 -4.19 -17.38 4.81
N GLN A 180 -3.97 -16.64 3.71
CA GLN A 180 -3.04 -16.99 2.64
C GLN A 180 -1.66 -16.38 2.90
N ARG A 181 -0.62 -16.94 2.29
CA ARG A 181 0.70 -16.29 2.27
C ARG A 181 0.64 -15.03 1.39
N ALA A 182 1.21 -13.94 1.87
CA ALA A 182 1.31 -12.65 1.17
C ALA A 182 2.11 -12.69 -0.15
N THR A 183 2.73 -13.83 -0.48
CA THR A 183 3.48 -14.04 -1.72
C THR A 183 2.68 -14.79 -2.77
N ALA A 184 1.42 -15.17 -2.49
CA ALA A 184 0.63 -15.98 -3.40
C ALA A 184 0.35 -15.20 -4.69
N THR A 185 1.00 -15.61 -5.76
CA THR A 185 0.74 -15.15 -7.12
C THR A 185 -0.67 -15.61 -7.55
N ALA A 186 -1.30 -14.91 -8.49
CA ALA A 186 -2.64 -15.26 -8.97
C ALA A 186 -2.81 -16.76 -9.38
N PRO A 187 -1.79 -17.44 -9.95
CA PRO A 187 -1.84 -18.88 -10.20
C PRO A 187 -1.91 -19.75 -8.94
N GLU A 188 -1.21 -19.39 -7.86
CA GLU A 188 -1.21 -20.14 -6.59
C GLU A 188 -2.57 -20.05 -5.90
N ILE A 189 -3.24 -18.90 -6.00
CA ILE A 189 -4.61 -18.71 -5.49
C ILE A 189 -5.60 -19.60 -6.26
N ALA A 190 -5.50 -19.63 -7.59
CA ALA A 190 -6.36 -20.48 -8.42
C ALA A 190 -6.16 -21.98 -8.14
N ALA A 191 -4.93 -22.41 -7.81
CA ALA A 191 -4.63 -23.78 -7.44
C ALA A 191 -5.20 -24.16 -6.05
N MET A 192 -5.14 -23.24 -5.07
CA MET A 192 -5.73 -23.47 -3.75
C MET A 192 -7.25 -23.59 -3.78
N GLU A 193 -7.94 -22.78 -4.59
CA GLU A 193 -9.40 -22.84 -4.74
C GLU A 193 -9.90 -24.12 -5.44
N GLN A 194 -9.06 -24.74 -6.29
CA GLN A 194 -9.37 -26.03 -6.92
C GLN A 194 -9.16 -27.22 -5.98
N THR A 195 -8.30 -27.08 -4.97
CA THR A 195 -7.99 -28.17 -4.02
C THR A 195 -9.02 -28.24 -2.88
N GLN A 196 -9.85 -27.21 -2.69
CA GLN A 196 -10.93 -27.16 -1.70
C GLN A 196 -12.31 -27.55 -2.24
N ARG A 197 -12.40 -28.09 -3.46
CA ARG A 197 -13.62 -28.67 -4.04
C ARG A 197 -13.49 -30.19 -4.17
#